data_AF-A0A0Q6S1G4-F1
#
_entry.id   AF-A0A0Q6S1G4-F1
#
_cell.length_a   1.000
_cell.length_b   1.000
_cell.length_c   1.000
_cell.angle_alpha   90.00
_cell.angle_beta   90.00
_cell.angle_gamma   90.00
#
_symmetry.space_group_name_H-M   'P 1'
#
loop_
_entity.id
_entity.type
_entity.pdbx_description
1 polymer ?
#
loop_
_entity_poly.entity_id
_entity_poly.type
_entity_poly.pdbx_seq_one_letter_code
_entity_poly.pdbx_strand_id
1 'polypeptide(L)' 'MAKQTAIRLPDETYERLQALAARTGRTATFYIRQAIEEHLEDLEDIYMAEQVLGKLARGETRTYTLEEVERKLGLDD' A
#
# COMPACT_ATOMS: atom_id res chain seq x y z
N MET A 1 -13.42 17.33 -2.11
CA MET A 1 -12.95 18.48 -1.31
C MET A 1 -11.73 18.05 -0.51
N ALA A 2 -10.70 18.88 -0.41
CA ALA A 2 -9.54 18.58 0.44
C ALA A 2 -9.91 18.73 1.93
N LYS A 3 -9.38 17.86 2.79
CA LYS A 3 -9.52 17.93 4.25
C LYS A 3 -8.15 18.20 4.87
N GLN A 4 -8.11 18.92 5.98
CA GLN A 4 -6.90 19.20 6.75
C GLN A 4 -6.89 18.35 8.02
N THR A 5 -5.72 17.81 8.35
CA THR A 5 -5.46 17.05 9.57
C THR A 5 -4.19 17.58 10.22
N ALA A 6 -4.22 17.77 11.54
CA ALA A 6 -3.02 18.05 12.32
C ALA A 6 -2.46 16.73 12.86
N ILE A 7 -1.15 16.50 12.69
CA ILE A 7 -0.44 15.34 13.22
C ILE A 7 0.67 15.79 14.14
N ARG A 8 0.96 15.01 15.18
CA ARG A 8 2.15 15.17 16.02
C ARG A 8 3.21 14.20 15.54
N LEU A 9 4.39 14.71 15.23
CA LEU A 9 5.55 13.92 14.84
C LEU A 9 6.65 14.10 15.88
N PRO A 10 7.46 13.06 16.15
CA PRO A 10 8.72 13.24 16.86
C PRO A 10 9.61 14.25 16.14
N ASP A 11 10.38 15.03 16.89
CA ASP A 11 11.24 16.09 16.35
C ASP A 11 12.20 15.54 15.28
N GLU A 12 12.86 14.41 15.56
CA GLU A 12 13.77 13.75 14.63
C GLU A 12 13.10 13.40 13.28
N THR A 13 11.87 12.91 13.31
CA THR A 13 11.11 12.59 12.09
C THR A 13 10.84 13.85 11.28
N TYR A 14 10.45 14.94 11.95
CA TYR A 14 10.19 16.20 11.29
C TYR A 14 11.47 16.81 10.69
N GLU A 15 12.59 16.74 11.40
CA GLU A 15 13.90 17.19 10.90
C GLU A 15 14.33 16.42 9.65
N ARG A 16 14.16 15.10 9.63
CA ARG A 16 14.42 14.26 8.45
C ARG A 16 13.57 14.65 7.25
N LEU A 17 12.27 14.93 7.47
CA LEU A 17 11.36 15.40 6.43
C LEU A 17 11.78 16.77 5.88
N GLN A 18 12.20 17.68 6.75
CA GLN A 18 12.69 19.02 6.36
C GLN A 18 13.99 18.93 5.55
N ALA A 19 14.94 18.09 5.96
CA ALA A 19 16.18 17.87 5.22
C ALA A 19 15.92 17.28 3.83
N LEU A 20 14.99 16.32 3.72
CA LEU A 20 14.59 15.74 2.44
C LEU A 20 13.92 16.80 1.55
N ALA A 21 12.97 17.56 2.10
CA ALA A 21 12.30 18.67 1.44
C ALA A 21 13.27 19.69 0.86
N ALA A 22 14.25 20.13 1.65
CA ALA A 22 15.28 21.08 1.22
C ALA A 22 16.13 20.54 0.06
N ARG A 23 16.49 19.25 0.09
CA ARG A 23 17.32 18.62 -0.95
C ARG A 23 16.60 18.43 -2.28
N THR A 24 15.28 18.30 -2.26
CA THR A 24 14.48 17.97 -3.47
C THR A 24 13.64 19.14 -3.98
N GLY A 25 13.66 20.28 -3.30
CA GLY A 25 12.83 21.44 -3.64
C GLY A 25 11.33 21.19 -3.42
N ARG A 26 10.98 20.35 -2.44
CA ARG A 26 9.59 20.03 -2.06
C ARG A 26 9.31 20.49 -0.64
N THR A 27 8.07 20.35 -0.19
CA THR A 27 7.68 20.68 1.19
C THR A 27 7.65 19.42 2.06
N ALA A 28 7.83 19.57 3.37
CA ALA A 28 7.63 18.45 4.30
C ALA A 28 6.21 17.86 4.19
N THR A 29 5.20 18.72 3.98
CA THR A 29 3.80 18.31 3.75
C THR A 29 3.64 17.42 2.51
N PHE A 30 4.41 17.64 1.44
CA PHE A 30 4.40 16.76 0.27
C PHE A 30 4.80 15.33 0.66
N TYR A 31 5.88 15.18 1.41
CA TYR A 31 6.38 13.87 1.85
C TYR A 31 5.49 13.20 2.90
N ILE A 32 4.91 13.99 3.82
CA ILE A 32 3.92 13.46 4.77
C ILE A 32 2.74 12.86 4.01
N ARG A 33 2.21 13.58 3.02
CA ARG A 33 1.10 13.07 2.19
C ARG A 33 1.50 11.82 1.42
N GLN A 34 2.67 11.82 0.77
CA GLN A 34 3.15 10.66 0.00
C GLN A 34 3.28 9.43 0.90
N ALA A 35 3.89 9.57 2.08
CA ALA A 35 4.06 8.46 3.01
C ALA A 35 2.72 7.90 3.53
N ILE A 36 1.71 8.76 3.70
CA ILE A 36 0.35 8.32 4.07
C ILE A 36 -0.31 7.57 2.90
N GLU A 37 -0.21 8.10 1.67
CA GLU A 37 -0.78 7.48 0.48
C GLU A 37 -0.15 6.09 0.22
N GLU A 38 1.18 5.98 0.28
CA GLU A 38 1.92 4.72 0.12
C GLU A 38 1.54 3.71 1.22
N HIS A 39 1.52 4.13 2.49
CA HIS A 39 1.19 3.20 3.57
C HIS A 39 -0.28 2.76 3.55
N LEU A 40 -1.18 3.61 3.06
CA LEU A 40 -2.58 3.24 2.91
C LEU A 40 -2.75 2.15 1.85
N GLU A 41 -2.04 2.24 0.73
CA GLU A 41 -2.02 1.20 -0.32
C GLU A 41 -1.57 -0.15 0.26
N ASP A 42 -0.46 -0.17 1.01
CA ASP A 42 0.03 -1.38 1.68
C ASP A 42 -1.02 -2.00 2.63
N LEU A 43 -1.70 -1.16 3.42
CA LEU A 43 -2.73 -1.61 4.36
C LEU A 43 -3.96 -2.17 3.63
N GLU A 44 -4.37 -1.55 2.53
CA GLU A 44 -5.47 -2.01 1.70
C GLU A 44 -5.13 -3.36 1.05
N ASP A 45 -3.92 -3.53 0.54
CA ASP A 45 -3.42 -4.79 -0.03
C ASP A 45 -3.39 -5.92 0.98
N ILE A 46 -2.85 -5.66 2.18
CA ILE A 46 -2.86 -6.64 3.28
C ILE A 46 -4.29 -7.03 3.64
N TYR A 47 -5.18 -6.05 3.80
CA TYR A 47 -6.57 -6.32 4.18
C TYR A 47 -7.31 -7.13 3.11
N MET A 48 -7.06 -6.85 1.82
CA MET A 48 -7.60 -7.64 0.72
C MET A 48 -7.06 -9.08 0.73
N ALA A 49 -5.76 -9.27 0.96
CA ALA A 49 -5.14 -10.58 1.05
C ALA A 49 -5.72 -11.40 2.23
N GLU A 50 -5.86 -10.79 3.41
CA GLU A 50 -6.45 -11.42 4.59
C GLU A 50 -7.91 -11.86 4.34
N GLN A 51 -8.70 -11.04 3.65
CA GLN A 51 -10.07 -11.42 3.27
C GLN A 51 -10.10 -12.64 2.36
N VAL A 52 -9.20 -12.71 1.37
CA VAL A 52 -9.08 -13.87 0.46
C VAL A 52 -8.68 -15.12 1.25
N LEU A 53 -7.68 -15.02 2.14
CA LEU A 53 -7.27 -16.11 3.01
C LEU A 53 -8.42 -16.59 3.91
N GLY A 54 -9.21 -15.67 4.46
CA GLY A 54 -10.39 -16.00 5.25
C GLY A 54 -11.45 -16.76 4.45
N LYS A 55 -11.73 -16.34 3.21
CA LYS A 55 -12.66 -17.05 2.31
C LYS A 55 -12.13 -18.43 1.92
N LEU A 56 -10.84 -18.53 1.64
CA LEU A 56 -10.17 -19.81 1.34
C LEU A 56 -10.30 -20.78 2.52
N ALA A 57 -10.05 -20.32 3.75
CA ALA A 57 -10.19 -21.12 4.96
C ALA A 57 -11.63 -21.61 5.20
N ARG A 58 -12.64 -20.83 4.77
CA ARG A 58 -14.06 -21.24 4.80
C ARG A 58 -14.49 -22.09 3.60
N GLY A 59 -13.60 -22.36 2.64
CA GLY A 59 -13.93 -23.08 1.41
C GLY A 59 -14.79 -22.28 0.43
N GLU A 60 -14.89 -20.95 0.61
CA GLU A 60 -15.68 -20.04 -0.22
C GLU A 60 -14.90 -19.52 -1.45
N THR A 61 -13.64 -19.95 -1.61
CA THR A 61 -12.76 -19.52 -2.70
C THR A 61 -11.93 -20.69 -3.19
N ARG A 62 -11.86 -20.85 -4.52
CA ARG A 62 -11.08 -21.90 -5.19
C ARG A 62 -9.66 -21.41 -5.45
N THR A 63 -8.67 -22.28 -5.22
CA THR A 63 -7.30 -22.12 -5.74
C THR A 63 -7.18 -22.75 -7.11
N TYR A 64 -6.27 -22.23 -7.92
CA TYR A 64 -5.94 -22.79 -9.23
C TYR A 64 -4.50 -23.31 -9.22
N THR A 65 -4.23 -24.43 -9.90
CA THR A 65 -2.84 -24.84 -10.15
C THR A 65 -2.20 -23.94 -11.21
N LEU A 66 -0.88 -23.99 -11.32
CA LEU A 66 -0.17 -23.25 -12.36
C LEU A 66 -0.65 -23.68 -13.75
N GLU A 67 -0.79 -24.99 -14.01
CA GLU A 67 -1.25 -25.50 -15.31
C GLU A 67 -2.68 -25.05 -15.64
N GLU A 68 -3.56 -24.95 -14.62
CA GLU A 68 -4.92 -24.44 -14.82
C GLU A 68 -4.93 -22.97 -15.22
N VAL A 69 -4.03 -22.15 -14.65
CA VAL A 69 -3.89 -20.73 -14.98
C VAL A 69 -3.27 -20.54 -16.35
N GLU A 70 -2.19 -21.25 -16.67
CA GLU A 70 -1.50 -21.18 -17.96
C GLU A 70 -2.46 -21.52 -19.10
N ARG A 71 -3.20 -22.63 -18.99
CA ARG A 71 -4.23 -23.03 -19.97
C ARG A 71 -5.35 -22.01 -20.11
N LYS A 72 -5.76 -21.36 -19.00
CA LYS A 72 -6.81 -20.34 -19.02
C LYS A 72 -6.36 -19.05 -19.70
N LEU A 73 -5.07 -18.73 -19.62
CA LEU A 73 -4.48 -17.52 -20.20
C LEU A 73 -3.86 -17.74 -21.59
N GLY A 74 -3.80 -18.99 -22.06
CA GLY A 74 -3.14 -19.35 -23.33
C GLY A 74 -1.63 -19.20 -23.27
N LEU A 75 -1.04 -19.55 -22.12
CA LEU A 75 0.40 -19.49 -21.84
C LEU A 75 1.02 -20.89 -21.68
N ASP A 76 0.31 -21.93 -22.11
CA ASP A 76 0.68 -23.34 -21.98
C ASP A 76 1.56 -23.89 -23.13
N ASP A 77 2.03 -22.99 -24.01
CA ASP A 77 2.91 -23.28 -25.16
C ASP A 77 4.41 -23.14 -24.83
#